data_AF-A0A6U3UKG4-F1
#
_entry.id   AF-A0A6U3UKG4-F1
#
_cell.length_a   1.000
_cell.length_b   1.000
_cell.length_c   1.000
_cell.angle_alpha   90.00
_cell.angle_beta   90.00
_cell.angle_gamma   90.00
#
_symmetry.space_group_name_H-M   'P 1'
#
loop_
_entity.id
_entity.type
_entity.pdbx_description
1 polymer ?
#
loop_
_entity_poly.entity_id
_entity_poly.type
_entity_poly.pdbx_seq_one_letter_code
_entity_poly.pdbx_strand_id
1 'polypeptide(L)'
;YLESSMWLNTILHSVWRVKDNTTSDSFGGLEPYLSSFATDSLVESLSGSDKKPNGVAHVSFNSFTLGKTPPMIKGITMLPLKVDGDLSVAYMRIDVGILMEAELLLDISPSSLDYKMVPTTTLSINSLDTELQLDVSVKNIPSYPFVSYVNVSLSHEIPDFSLRIEPRSQNGLKGVDFGSFPLISKWIKESIVESLHEYVAPNYISIDIPAWLNGDPRIVSYF
;
A
#
# COMPACT_ATOMS: atom_id res chain seq x y z
N TYR A 1 2.17 23.60 -14.80
CA TYR A 1 3.35 24.05 -14.02
C TYR A 1 3.72 22.92 -13.08
N LEU A 2 5.00 22.54 -13.03
CA LEU A 2 5.51 21.52 -12.10
C LEU A 2 6.08 22.25 -10.88
N GLU A 3 5.55 21.98 -9.70
CA GLU A 3 6.02 22.60 -8.46
C GLU A 3 6.77 21.61 -7.57
N SER A 4 7.93 22.03 -7.07
CA SER A 4 8.66 21.27 -6.04
C SER A 4 7.94 21.39 -4.70
N SER A 5 7.61 20.26 -4.10
CA SER A 5 6.77 20.18 -2.89
C SER A 5 7.55 19.73 -1.66
N MET A 6 8.75 20.29 -1.43
CA MET A 6 9.60 19.94 -0.29
C MET A 6 8.89 20.10 1.07
N TRP A 7 8.04 21.12 1.21
CA TRP A 7 7.26 21.34 2.42
C TRP A 7 6.25 20.21 2.66
N LEU A 8 5.64 19.67 1.60
CA LEU A 8 4.69 18.57 1.71
C LEU A 8 5.39 17.27 2.11
N ASN A 9 6.60 17.02 1.60
CA ASN A 9 7.45 15.92 2.06
C ASN A 9 7.80 16.05 3.55
N THR A 10 8.00 17.28 4.04
CA THR A 10 8.26 17.55 5.46
C THR A 10 7.04 17.22 6.33
N ILE A 11 5.84 17.61 5.87
CA ILE A 11 4.58 17.25 6.54
C ILE A 11 4.40 15.73 6.54
N LEU A 12 4.54 15.09 5.38
CA LEU A 12 4.38 13.66 5.22
C LEU A 12 5.32 12.89 6.15
N HIS A 13 6.59 13.29 6.22
CA HIS A 13 7.56 12.71 7.16
C HIS A 13 7.14 12.90 8.63
N SER A 14 6.55 14.05 8.97
CA SER A 14 6.12 14.34 10.34
C SER A 14 4.88 13.52 10.76
N VAL A 15 4.01 13.18 9.81
CA VAL A 15 2.77 12.41 10.07
C VAL A 15 2.91 10.91 9.76
N TRP A 16 3.99 10.49 9.08
CA TRP A 16 4.19 9.11 8.62
C TRP A 16 4.18 8.13 9.79
N ARG A 17 5.07 8.33 10.75
CA ARG A 17 5.11 7.59 12.01
C ARG A 17 5.24 8.56 13.17
N VAL A 18 4.20 8.60 13.99
CA VAL A 18 4.16 9.43 15.19
C VAL A 18 4.36 8.49 16.37
N LYS A 19 5.44 8.71 17.13
CA LYS A 19 5.71 7.93 18.34
C LYS A 19 4.55 8.12 19.32
N ASP A 20 3.93 7.03 19.73
CA ASP A 20 2.93 7.05 20.77
C ASP A 20 3.64 7.26 22.13
N ASN A 21 3.15 8.20 22.92
CA ASN A 21 3.74 8.48 24.23
C ASN A 21 3.24 7.51 25.31
N THR A 22 2.28 6.64 25.00
CA THR A 22 1.64 5.75 25.97
C THR A 22 2.27 4.37 26.07
N THR A 23 2.89 3.86 25.00
CA THR A 23 3.70 2.63 25.06
C THR A 23 5.03 2.81 24.34
N SER A 24 6.09 2.17 24.82
CA SER A 24 7.45 2.33 24.27
C SER A 24 7.58 1.87 22.82
N ASP A 25 6.69 0.99 22.37
CA ASP A 25 6.80 0.27 21.10
C ASP A 25 5.60 0.48 20.15
N SER A 26 4.58 1.29 20.53
CA SER A 26 3.51 1.68 19.61
C SER A 26 3.86 2.94 18.82
N PHE A 27 3.54 2.90 17.53
CA PHE A 27 3.58 4.06 16.66
C PHE A 27 2.17 4.27 16.11
N GLY A 28 1.71 5.51 16.14
CA GLY A 28 0.56 5.97 15.36
C GLY A 28 1.02 6.64 14.06
N GLY A 29 0.09 7.32 13.40
CA GLY A 29 0.37 8.07 12.17
C GLY A 29 -0.16 7.39 10.92
N LEU A 30 0.27 7.89 9.76
CA LEU A 30 -0.25 7.46 8.46
C LEU A 30 0.21 6.05 8.10
N GLU A 31 1.44 5.67 8.44
CA GLU A 31 1.99 4.37 8.04
C GLU A 31 1.32 3.18 8.71
N PRO A 32 1.12 3.16 10.05
CA PRO A 32 0.42 2.04 10.68
C PRO A 32 -1.01 1.91 10.17
N TYR A 33 -1.69 3.03 9.91
CA TYR A 33 -3.04 3.07 9.34
C TYR A 33 -3.09 2.49 7.92
N LEU A 34 -2.19 2.93 7.04
CA LEU A 34 -2.10 2.39 5.68
C LEU A 34 -1.69 0.92 5.67
N SER A 35 -0.81 0.51 6.58
CA SER A 35 -0.37 -0.88 6.70
C SER A 35 -1.50 -1.78 7.19
N SER A 36 -2.31 -1.34 8.17
CA SER A 36 -3.49 -2.10 8.58
C SER A 36 -4.50 -2.21 7.45
N PHE A 37 -4.72 -1.12 6.70
CA PHE A 37 -5.65 -1.14 5.58
C PHE A 37 -5.20 -2.10 4.46
N ALA A 38 -3.92 -2.02 4.07
CA ALA A 38 -3.35 -2.91 3.07
C ALA A 38 -3.28 -4.38 3.53
N THR A 39 -3.13 -4.62 4.84
CA THR A 39 -3.13 -5.96 5.42
C THR A 39 -4.41 -6.70 5.09
N ASP A 40 -5.56 -6.07 5.30
CA ASP A 40 -6.86 -6.72 5.09
C ASP A 40 -7.03 -7.17 3.63
N SER A 41 -6.74 -6.28 2.67
CA SER A 41 -6.81 -6.57 1.23
C SER A 41 -5.79 -7.63 0.77
N LEU A 42 -4.56 -7.59 1.31
CA LEU A 42 -3.52 -8.57 0.99
C LEU A 42 -3.85 -9.95 1.56
N VAL A 43 -4.38 -10.02 2.78
CA VAL A 43 -4.80 -11.27 3.42
C VAL A 43 -5.91 -11.93 2.59
N GLU A 44 -6.90 -11.17 2.15
CA GLU A 44 -7.96 -11.69 1.28
C GLU A 44 -7.40 -12.23 -0.04
N SER A 45 -6.51 -11.47 -0.67
CA SER A 45 -5.89 -11.84 -1.96
C SER A 45 -4.98 -13.07 -1.85
N LEU A 46 -4.23 -13.22 -0.75
CA LEU A 46 -3.29 -14.32 -0.51
C LEU A 46 -3.95 -15.57 0.09
N SER A 47 -5.12 -15.45 0.73
CA SER A 47 -5.82 -16.59 1.32
C SER A 47 -6.83 -17.26 0.38
N GLY A 48 -7.16 -16.63 -0.74
CA GLY A 48 -8.06 -17.19 -1.76
C GLY A 48 -7.57 -18.56 -2.29
N SER A 49 -8.39 -19.60 -2.11
CA SER A 49 -8.05 -20.99 -2.44
C SER A 49 -7.62 -21.20 -3.90
N ASP A 50 -8.21 -20.42 -4.80
CA ASP A 50 -8.06 -20.60 -6.26
C ASP A 50 -6.78 -19.96 -6.80
N LYS A 51 -6.16 -19.07 -6.02
CA LYS A 51 -4.95 -18.34 -6.40
C LYS A 51 -3.68 -18.94 -5.80
N LYS A 52 -3.84 -19.85 -4.83
CA LYS A 52 -2.72 -20.45 -4.11
C LYS A 52 -1.97 -21.44 -5.01
N PRO A 53 -0.64 -21.32 -5.18
CA PRO A 53 0.11 -22.24 -6.01
C PRO A 53 0.08 -23.67 -5.44
N ASN A 54 0.03 -24.67 -6.34
CA ASN A 54 -0.08 -26.09 -5.98
C ASN A 54 1.02 -26.60 -5.02
N GLY A 55 2.16 -25.90 -4.91
CA GLY A 55 3.28 -26.20 -4.01
C GLY A 55 3.13 -25.68 -2.57
N VAL A 56 2.08 -24.91 -2.29
CA VAL A 56 1.80 -24.34 -0.97
C VAL A 56 0.57 -25.05 -0.39
N ALA A 57 0.62 -25.48 0.87
CA ALA A 57 -0.51 -26.09 1.58
C ALA A 57 -1.20 -25.12 2.53
N HIS A 58 -0.43 -24.28 3.22
CA HIS A 58 -0.95 -23.30 4.16
C HIS A 58 -0.17 -22.00 4.06
N VAL A 59 -0.88 -20.88 4.21
CA VAL A 59 -0.33 -19.54 4.29
C VAL A 59 -1.00 -18.86 5.47
N SER A 60 -0.20 -18.38 6.41
CA SER A 60 -0.67 -17.48 7.46
C SER A 60 0.05 -16.15 7.35
N PHE A 61 -0.72 -15.08 7.35
CA PHE A 61 -0.18 -13.74 7.46
C PHE A 61 0.24 -13.47 8.89
N ASN A 62 1.45 -12.92 9.08
CA ASN A 62 1.99 -12.63 10.41
C ASN A 62 1.99 -11.12 10.68
N SER A 63 2.64 -10.34 9.83
CA SER A 63 2.64 -8.87 9.93
C SER A 63 2.94 -8.20 8.59
N PHE A 64 2.50 -6.96 8.43
CA PHE A 64 2.85 -6.08 7.33
C PHE A 64 3.19 -4.68 7.83
N THR A 65 4.18 -4.07 7.22
CA THR A 65 4.55 -2.67 7.43
C THR A 65 5.07 -2.09 6.13
N LEU A 66 4.75 -0.82 5.85
CA LEU A 66 5.35 -0.06 4.75
C LEU A 66 6.74 0.50 5.11
N GLY A 67 7.17 0.34 6.37
CA GLY A 67 8.49 0.75 6.84
C GLY A 67 8.53 2.19 7.38
N LYS A 68 9.73 2.61 7.78
CA LYS A 68 9.93 3.90 8.47
C LYS A 68 10.00 5.10 7.53
N THR A 69 10.33 4.86 6.27
CA THR A 69 10.57 5.91 5.29
C THR A 69 9.27 6.22 4.53
N PRO A 70 8.77 7.46 4.56
CA PRO A 70 7.60 7.85 3.77
C PRO A 70 7.91 7.84 2.27
N PRO A 71 6.87 7.82 1.41
CA PRO A 71 7.07 8.10 -0.01
C PRO A 71 7.52 9.55 -0.21
N MET A 72 8.20 9.82 -1.31
CA MET A 72 8.67 11.16 -1.68
C MET A 72 7.85 11.72 -2.82
N ILE A 73 7.20 12.86 -2.59
CA ILE A 73 6.53 13.63 -3.63
C ILE A 73 7.59 14.41 -4.40
N LYS A 74 7.78 14.03 -5.66
CA LYS A 74 8.77 14.62 -6.57
C LYS A 74 8.25 15.90 -7.21
N GLY A 75 6.95 15.93 -7.52
CA GLY A 75 6.34 17.09 -8.15
C GLY A 75 4.82 17.01 -8.17
N ILE A 76 4.20 18.18 -8.27
CA ILE A 76 2.75 18.33 -8.45
C ILE A 76 2.53 19.13 -9.72
N THR A 77 1.70 18.59 -10.61
CA THR A 77 1.23 19.26 -11.81
C THR A 77 -0.26 19.58 -11.65
N MET A 78 -0.59 20.87 -11.59
CA MET A 78 -1.97 21.32 -11.64
C MET A 78 -2.52 21.18 -13.06
N LEU A 79 -3.65 20.48 -13.20
CA LEU A 79 -4.40 20.36 -14.43
C LEU A 79 -5.49 21.47 -14.48
N PRO A 80 -6.02 21.80 -15.68
CA PRO A 80 -7.05 22.81 -15.80
C PRO A 80 -8.26 22.51 -14.90
N LEU A 81 -8.71 23.53 -14.17
CA LEU A 81 -9.94 23.48 -13.37
C LEU A 81 -11.10 23.09 -14.27
N LYS A 82 -11.93 22.15 -13.82
CA LYS A 82 -13.21 21.88 -14.46
C LYS A 82 -14.33 22.28 -13.52
N VAL A 83 -15.46 22.60 -14.12
CA VAL A 83 -16.71 22.87 -13.40
C VAL A 83 -17.56 21.62 -13.53
N ASP A 84 -17.96 21.06 -12.39
CA ASP A 84 -18.89 19.93 -12.28
C ASP A 84 -20.16 20.42 -11.58
N GLY A 85 -21.17 20.79 -12.38
CA GLY A 85 -22.36 21.50 -11.89
C GLY A 85 -22.01 22.88 -11.34
N ASP A 86 -22.35 23.13 -10.07
CA ASP A 86 -22.05 24.38 -9.37
C ASP A 86 -20.71 24.36 -8.62
N LEU A 87 -19.98 23.23 -8.68
CA LEU A 87 -18.76 23.02 -7.88
C LEU A 87 -17.52 23.06 -8.79
N SER A 88 -16.47 23.72 -8.29
CA SER A 88 -15.17 23.71 -8.95
C SER A 88 -14.38 22.48 -8.53
N VAL A 89 -13.84 21.76 -9.52
CA VAL A 89 -13.00 20.58 -9.30
C VAL A 89 -11.59 20.91 -9.74
N ALA A 90 -10.66 20.87 -8.77
CA ALA A 90 -9.24 20.97 -9.04
C ALA A 90 -8.68 19.58 -9.35
N TYR A 91 -8.02 19.45 -10.49
CA TYR A 91 -7.34 18.22 -10.87
C TYR A 91 -5.85 18.42 -10.73
N MET A 92 -5.19 17.43 -10.16
CA MET A 92 -3.75 17.43 -9.88
C MET A 92 -3.19 16.09 -10.26
N ARG A 93 -1.93 16.11 -10.68
CA ARG A 93 -1.13 14.93 -10.95
C ARG A 93 0.10 14.98 -10.06
N ILE A 94 0.30 13.96 -9.25
CA ILE A 94 1.36 13.91 -8.25
C ILE A 94 2.33 12.81 -8.63
N ASP A 95 3.59 13.20 -8.85
CA ASP A 95 4.68 12.26 -9.11
C ASP A 95 5.27 11.83 -7.77
N VAL A 96 5.26 10.52 -7.50
CA VAL A 96 5.67 9.93 -6.23
C VAL A 96 6.80 8.94 -6.46
N GLY A 97 7.93 9.14 -5.79
CA GLY A 97 8.98 8.15 -5.65
C GLY A 97 8.76 7.33 -4.38
N ILE A 98 8.75 6.02 -4.51
CA ILE A 98 8.63 5.09 -3.39
C ILE A 98 9.95 4.37 -3.24
N LEU A 99 10.61 4.62 -2.11
CA LEU A 99 11.77 3.86 -1.66
C LEU A 99 11.52 3.46 -0.21
N MET A 100 10.70 2.43 -0.05
CA MET A 100 10.20 1.98 1.25
C MET A 100 10.85 0.68 1.65
N GLU A 101 11.19 0.55 2.93
CA GLU A 101 11.56 -0.72 3.55
C GLU A 101 10.29 -1.46 3.98
N ALA A 102 9.39 -1.73 3.02
CA ALA A 102 8.22 -2.53 3.29
C ALA A 102 8.66 -3.93 3.75
N GLU A 103 8.01 -4.47 4.78
CA GLU A 103 8.24 -5.82 5.31
C GLU A 103 6.88 -6.52 5.40
N LEU A 104 6.68 -7.54 4.55
CA LEU A 104 5.57 -8.49 4.69
C LEU A 104 6.12 -9.81 5.24
N LEU A 105 5.57 -10.27 6.36
CA LEU A 105 5.89 -11.56 6.98
C LEU A 105 4.76 -12.56 6.71
N LEU A 106 5.07 -13.60 5.92
CA LEU A 106 4.16 -14.70 5.60
C LEU A 106 4.74 -16.02 6.06
N ASP A 107 3.97 -16.75 6.84
CA ASP A 107 4.30 -18.10 7.25
C ASP A 107 3.73 -19.11 6.24
N ILE A 108 4.61 -19.77 5.50
CA ILE A 108 4.23 -20.69 4.41
C ILE A 108 4.61 -22.13 4.77
N SER A 109 3.65 -23.05 4.58
CA SER A 109 3.86 -24.49 4.67
C SER A 109 3.72 -25.15 3.30
N PRO A 110 4.71 -25.95 2.83
CA PRO A 110 4.64 -26.59 1.52
C PRO A 110 3.63 -27.76 1.48
N SER A 111 3.08 -28.04 0.30
CA SER A 111 2.03 -29.06 0.10
C SER A 111 2.53 -30.43 -0.33
N SER A 112 3.73 -30.53 -0.91
CA SER A 112 4.20 -31.79 -1.47
C SER A 112 4.63 -32.79 -0.38
N LEU A 113 4.29 -34.06 -0.60
CA LEU A 113 4.70 -35.20 0.23
C LEU A 113 6.23 -35.29 0.37
N ASP A 114 6.97 -34.86 -0.65
CA ASP A 114 8.44 -34.82 -0.66
C ASP A 114 9.01 -33.75 0.29
N TYR A 115 8.17 -32.78 0.68
CA TYR A 115 8.54 -31.65 1.54
C TYR A 115 7.76 -31.62 2.86
N LYS A 116 7.07 -32.71 3.25
CA LYS A 116 6.35 -32.82 4.53
C LYS A 116 7.20 -32.54 5.77
N MET A 117 8.52 -32.69 5.67
CA MET A 117 9.48 -32.43 6.75
C MET A 117 10.01 -30.98 6.76
N VAL A 118 9.62 -30.16 5.79
CA VAL A 118 10.04 -28.76 5.77
C VAL A 118 9.18 -27.97 6.77
N PRO A 119 9.81 -27.29 7.75
CA PRO A 119 9.09 -26.44 8.67
C PRO A 119 8.44 -25.25 7.95
N THR A 120 7.38 -24.72 8.56
CA THR A 120 6.81 -23.44 8.18
C THR A 120 7.92 -22.38 8.12
N THR A 121 8.00 -21.67 7.00
CA THR A 121 9.02 -20.66 6.76
C THR A 121 8.36 -19.29 6.71
N THR A 122 8.86 -18.36 7.53
CA THR A 122 8.48 -16.96 7.45
C THR A 122 9.23 -16.33 6.27
N LEU A 123 8.52 -15.86 5.26
CA LEU A 123 9.07 -15.07 4.16
C LEU A 123 8.97 -13.60 4.52
N SER A 124 10.08 -12.90 4.33
CA SER A 124 10.21 -11.45 4.45
C SER A 124 10.25 -10.85 3.06
N ILE A 125 9.26 -10.05 2.71
CA ILE A 125 9.29 -9.28 1.46
C ILE A 125 9.85 -7.92 1.79
N ASN A 126 11.08 -7.68 1.37
CA ASN A 126 11.90 -6.54 1.73
C ASN A 126 11.98 -5.58 0.55
N SER A 127 11.66 -4.32 0.84
CA SER A 127 11.73 -3.18 -0.05
C SER A 127 10.70 -3.11 -1.18
N LEU A 128 10.14 -1.91 -1.33
CA LEU A 128 9.32 -1.48 -2.46
C LEU A 128 10.04 -0.27 -3.07
N ASP A 129 10.59 -0.45 -4.26
CA ASP A 129 11.27 0.58 -5.04
C ASP A 129 10.52 0.76 -6.36
N THR A 130 9.87 1.92 -6.52
CA THR A 130 9.10 2.24 -7.71
C THR A 130 8.84 3.74 -7.84
N GLU A 131 8.50 4.16 -9.06
CA GLU A 131 8.00 5.50 -9.34
C GLU A 131 6.57 5.38 -9.85
N LEU A 132 5.68 6.18 -9.28
CA LEU A 132 4.28 6.17 -9.67
C LEU A 132 3.71 7.57 -9.80
N GLN A 133 2.61 7.65 -10.52
CA GLN A 133 1.87 8.88 -10.72
C GLN A 133 0.46 8.70 -10.16
N LEU A 134 0.03 9.65 -9.33
CA LEU A 134 -1.32 9.70 -8.79
C LEU A 134 -2.12 10.78 -9.51
N ASP A 135 -3.32 10.44 -9.95
CA ASP A 135 -4.32 11.42 -10.35
C ASP A 135 -5.18 11.76 -9.13
N VAL A 136 -5.20 13.03 -8.76
CA VAL A 136 -5.93 13.54 -7.60
C VAL A 136 -6.96 14.56 -8.07
N SER A 137 -8.21 14.42 -7.61
CA SER A 137 -9.23 15.45 -7.80
C SER A 137 -9.78 15.93 -6.48
N VAL A 138 -9.98 17.23 -6.37
CA VAL A 138 -10.43 17.90 -5.15
C VAL A 138 -11.70 18.67 -5.49
N LYS A 139 -12.80 18.28 -4.85
CA LYS A 139 -14.11 18.89 -5.05
C LYS A 139 -14.32 20.01 -4.04
N ASN A 140 -14.28 21.25 -4.51
CA ASN A 140 -14.36 22.41 -3.64
C ASN A 140 -15.81 22.80 -3.32
N ILE A 141 -16.02 23.34 -2.13
CA ILE A 141 -17.30 23.87 -1.64
C ILE A 141 -17.12 25.30 -1.12
N PRO A 142 -18.18 26.15 -1.14
CA PRO A 142 -18.05 27.56 -0.76
C PRO A 142 -17.88 27.81 0.74
N SER A 143 -18.20 26.83 1.58
CA SER A 143 -18.09 26.92 3.05
C SER A 143 -16.99 26.00 3.58
N TYR A 144 -16.44 26.34 4.75
CA TYR A 144 -15.51 25.48 5.48
C TYR A 144 -16.04 24.03 5.57
N PRO A 145 -15.23 22.99 5.32
CA PRO A 145 -13.76 22.99 5.14
C PRO A 145 -13.25 23.33 3.74
N PHE A 146 -14.07 23.92 2.88
CA PHE A 146 -13.79 24.33 1.50
C PHE A 146 -13.50 23.18 0.52
N VAL A 147 -13.34 21.96 1.02
CA VAL A 147 -13.20 20.72 0.26
C VAL A 147 -14.24 19.72 0.76
N SER A 148 -15.01 19.15 -0.15
CA SER A 148 -15.99 18.09 0.16
C SER A 148 -15.38 16.70 0.01
N TYR A 149 -14.71 16.47 -1.12
CA TYR A 149 -14.10 15.18 -1.45
C TYR A 149 -12.70 15.35 -1.99
N VAL A 150 -11.83 14.42 -1.64
CA VAL A 150 -10.55 14.19 -2.29
C VAL A 150 -10.59 12.80 -2.90
N ASN A 151 -10.44 12.71 -4.20
CA ASN A 151 -10.34 11.44 -4.90
C ASN A 151 -8.89 11.22 -5.33
N VAL A 152 -8.40 10.00 -5.16
CA VAL A 152 -7.03 9.59 -5.50
C VAL A 152 -7.07 8.29 -6.27
N SER A 153 -6.34 8.23 -7.39
CA SER A 153 -6.15 7.01 -8.18
C SER A 153 -4.72 6.88 -8.68
N LEU A 154 -4.31 5.66 -8.98
CA LEU A 154 -3.12 5.39 -9.77
C LEU A 154 -3.36 5.80 -11.22
N SER A 155 -2.45 6.59 -11.78
CA SER A 155 -2.57 7.10 -13.13
C SER A 155 -2.27 6.00 -14.14
N HIS A 156 -3.31 5.58 -14.85
CA HIS A 156 -3.32 4.66 -16.00
C HIS A 156 -2.84 3.22 -15.77
N GLU A 157 -1.74 2.98 -15.05
CA GLU A 157 -1.17 1.65 -14.84
C GLU A 157 -0.53 1.49 -13.46
N ILE A 158 -0.41 0.24 -13.03
CA ILE A 158 0.37 -0.13 -11.84
C ILE A 158 1.84 -0.12 -12.26
N PRO A 159 2.71 0.61 -11.56
CA PRO A 159 4.11 0.69 -11.93
C PRO A 159 4.78 -0.67 -11.73
N ASP A 160 5.85 -0.94 -12.48
CA ASP A 160 6.68 -2.10 -12.15
C ASP A 160 7.40 -1.86 -10.83
N PHE A 161 7.50 -2.92 -10.02
CA PHE A 161 8.18 -2.88 -8.74
C PHE A 161 8.97 -4.16 -8.52
N SER A 162 10.10 -3.99 -7.84
CA SER A 162 10.94 -5.11 -7.42
C SER A 162 10.55 -5.54 -6.02
N LEU A 163 10.39 -6.85 -5.83
CA LEU A 163 10.22 -7.47 -4.52
C LEU A 163 11.45 -8.32 -4.23
N ARG A 164 12.07 -8.12 -3.06
CA ARG A 164 13.12 -9.03 -2.58
C ARG A 164 12.52 -9.93 -1.51
N ILE A 165 12.43 -11.23 -1.79
CA ILE A 165 11.86 -12.20 -0.84
C ILE A 165 12.99 -12.98 -0.19
N GLU A 166 13.04 -12.94 1.15
CA GLU A 166 14.08 -13.59 1.93
C GLU A 166 13.46 -14.49 3.02
N PRO A 167 13.94 -15.73 3.20
CA PRO A 167 13.49 -16.55 4.31
C PRO A 167 14.04 -16.02 5.64
N ARG A 168 13.15 -15.69 6.57
CA ARG A 168 13.48 -15.29 7.95
C ARG A 168 13.54 -16.54 8.83
N SER A 169 14.61 -17.33 8.69
CA SER A 169 14.72 -18.56 9.49
C SER A 169 15.05 -18.23 10.96
N GLN A 170 14.19 -18.63 11.91
CA GLN A 170 14.64 -18.80 13.30
C GLN A 170 15.07 -20.25 13.60
N ASN A 171 14.58 -21.25 12.85
CA ASN A 171 14.89 -22.69 13.04
C ASN A 171 14.86 -23.54 11.74
N GLY A 172 14.88 -22.92 10.55
CA GLY A 172 14.74 -23.62 9.27
C GLY A 172 16.05 -24.25 8.77
N LEU A 173 15.94 -25.44 8.15
CA LEU A 173 17.03 -26.18 7.50
C LEU A 173 17.95 -25.24 6.70
N LYS A 174 19.22 -25.09 7.15
CA LYS A 174 20.28 -24.45 6.37
C LYS A 174 20.30 -25.08 4.97
N GLY A 175 19.96 -24.32 3.94
CA GLY A 175 20.11 -24.72 2.54
C GLY A 175 18.82 -24.86 1.73
N VAL A 176 17.63 -24.65 2.29
CA VAL A 176 16.39 -24.53 1.49
C VAL A 176 16.05 -23.05 1.31
N ASP A 177 16.39 -22.50 0.16
CA ASP A 177 16.08 -21.11 -0.19
C ASP A 177 14.63 -21.01 -0.70
N PHE A 178 13.69 -20.74 0.21
CA PHE A 178 12.30 -20.52 -0.17
C PHE A 178 12.08 -19.23 -0.98
N GLY A 179 12.99 -18.25 -0.85
CA GLY A 179 12.98 -17.02 -1.65
C GLY A 179 13.37 -17.28 -3.11
N SER A 180 14.08 -18.38 -3.39
CA SER A 180 14.44 -18.79 -4.75
C SER A 180 13.32 -19.46 -5.55
N PHE A 181 12.13 -19.72 -4.98
CA PHE A 181 11.02 -20.28 -5.75
C PHE A 181 10.36 -19.20 -6.60
N PRO A 182 10.54 -19.22 -7.94
CA PRO A 182 9.98 -18.18 -8.81
C PRO A 182 8.45 -18.14 -8.74
N LEU A 183 7.83 -19.26 -8.39
CA LEU A 183 6.38 -19.41 -8.23
C LEU A 183 5.83 -18.61 -7.05
N ILE A 184 6.52 -18.56 -5.91
CA ILE A 184 6.04 -17.85 -4.71
C ILE A 184 6.18 -16.34 -4.93
N SER A 185 7.33 -15.90 -5.43
CA SER A 185 7.58 -14.50 -5.75
C SER A 185 6.62 -13.97 -6.81
N LYS A 186 6.36 -14.77 -7.86
CA LYS A 186 5.38 -14.44 -8.89
C LYS A 186 3.97 -14.35 -8.30
N TRP A 187 3.54 -15.34 -7.53
CA TRP A 187 2.22 -15.37 -6.92
C TRP A 187 1.98 -14.16 -6.02
N ILE A 188 2.92 -13.81 -5.14
CA ILE A 188 2.75 -12.64 -4.25
C ILE A 188 2.72 -11.35 -5.05
N LYS A 189 3.59 -11.20 -6.07
CA LYS A 189 3.57 -10.02 -6.96
C LYS A 189 2.22 -9.91 -7.68
N GLU A 190 1.69 -11.01 -8.21
CA GLU A 190 0.39 -11.05 -8.86
C GLU A 190 -0.74 -10.68 -7.90
N SER A 191 -0.71 -11.17 -6.65
CA SER A 191 -1.69 -10.79 -5.63
C SER A 191 -1.64 -9.30 -5.30
N ILE A 192 -0.45 -8.70 -5.17
CA ILE A 192 -0.31 -7.25 -4.94
C ILE A 192 -0.84 -6.46 -6.13
N VAL A 193 -0.47 -6.85 -7.36
CA VAL A 193 -0.95 -6.21 -8.59
C VAL A 193 -2.47 -6.29 -8.70
N GLU A 194 -3.05 -7.44 -8.37
CA GLU A 194 -4.50 -7.62 -8.38
C GLU A 194 -5.20 -6.73 -7.35
N SER A 195 -4.67 -6.63 -6.13
CA SER A 195 -5.21 -5.70 -5.11
C SER A 195 -5.12 -4.23 -5.56
N LEU A 196 -4.08 -3.86 -6.30
CA LEU A 196 -3.89 -2.48 -6.77
C LEU A 196 -4.77 -2.12 -7.97
N HIS A 197 -5.26 -3.10 -8.73
CA HIS A 197 -6.05 -2.86 -9.94
C HIS A 197 -7.35 -2.10 -9.66
N GLU A 198 -7.93 -2.28 -8.47
CA GLU A 198 -9.13 -1.56 -8.04
C GLU A 198 -8.91 -0.06 -7.86
N TYR A 199 -7.66 0.40 -7.81
CA TYR A 199 -7.30 1.81 -7.59
C TYR A 199 -6.71 2.49 -8.83
N VAL A 200 -6.67 1.79 -9.96
CA VAL A 200 -6.22 2.35 -11.25
C VAL A 200 -7.37 3.10 -11.90
N ALA A 201 -7.08 4.30 -12.43
CA ALA A 201 -8.08 5.10 -13.15
C ALA A 201 -8.81 4.26 -14.24
N PRO A 202 -10.15 4.37 -14.37
CA PRO A 202 -11.01 5.41 -13.81
C PRO A 202 -11.46 5.18 -12.36
N ASN A 203 -11.09 4.07 -11.73
CA ASN A 203 -11.46 3.79 -10.35
C ASN A 203 -10.64 4.65 -9.39
N TYR A 204 -11.17 4.97 -8.22
CA TYR A 204 -10.51 5.83 -7.24
C TYR A 204 -10.94 5.56 -5.80
N ILE A 205 -10.06 5.97 -4.89
CA ILE A 205 -10.36 6.12 -3.47
C ILE A 205 -10.94 7.51 -3.28
N SER A 206 -12.14 7.61 -2.72
CA SER A 206 -12.78 8.88 -2.35
C SER A 206 -12.74 9.08 -0.85
N ILE A 207 -12.27 10.25 -0.42
CA ILE A 207 -12.15 10.64 0.98
C ILE A 207 -13.13 11.78 1.23
N ASP A 208 -14.13 11.54 2.09
CA ASP A 208 -15.08 12.56 2.55
C ASP A 208 -14.46 13.40 3.66
N ILE A 209 -14.09 14.64 3.33
CA ILE A 209 -13.35 15.52 4.24
C ILE A 209 -14.25 16.00 5.41
N PRO A 210 -15.50 16.44 5.19
CA PRO A 210 -16.41 16.73 6.30
C PRO A 210 -16.63 15.53 7.24
N ALA A 211 -16.83 14.32 6.70
CA ALA A 211 -17.02 13.13 7.52
C ALA A 211 -15.77 12.81 8.34
N TRP A 212 -14.58 12.94 7.74
CA TRP A 212 -13.30 12.76 8.42
C TRP A 212 -13.10 13.72 9.58
N LEU A 213 -13.39 15.00 9.38
CA LEU A 213 -13.28 16.01 10.44
C LEU A 213 -14.27 15.78 11.60
N ASN A 214 -15.40 15.14 11.32
CA ASN A 214 -16.40 14.79 12.33
C ASN A 214 -16.17 13.40 12.97
N GLY A 215 -15.15 12.65 12.53
CA GLY A 215 -14.84 11.32 13.05
C GLY A 215 -15.85 10.23 12.67
N ASP A 216 -16.57 10.39 11.54
CA ASP A 216 -17.41 9.30 11.01
C ASP A 216 -16.51 8.13 10.60
N PRO A 217 -16.86 6.86 10.85
CA PRO A 217 -16.08 5.72 10.37
C PRO A 217 -16.14 5.49 8.85
N ARG A 218 -17.11 6.07 8.12
CA ARG A 218 -17.31 5.89 6.66
C ARG A 218 -16.65 7.01 5.85
N ILE A 219 -15.36 7.24 6.12
CA ILE A 219 -14.58 8.33 5.50
C ILE A 219 -14.17 7.99 4.08
N VAL A 220 -13.89 6.72 3.83
CA VAL A 220 -13.28 6.24 2.60
C VAL A 220 -14.31 5.40 1.86
N SER A 221 -14.51 5.72 0.58
CA SER A 221 -15.38 4.97 -0.34
C SER A 221 -14.60 4.63 -1.61
N TYR A 222 -14.95 3.50 -2.22
CA TYR A 222 -14.31 2.98 -3.43
C TYR A 222 -15.31 3.05 -4.58
N PHE A 223 -14.88 3.61 -5.71
CA PHE A 223 -15.70 3.87 -6.88
C PHE A 223 -14.98 3.45 -8.16
#